data_AF-A0A562NKP1-F1
#
_entry.id   AF-A0A562NKP1-F1
#
_cell.length_a   1.000
_cell.length_b   1.000
_cell.length_c   1.000
_cell.angle_alpha   90.00
_cell.angle_beta   90.00
_cell.angle_gamma   90.00
#
_symmetry.space_group_name_H-M   'P 1'
#
loop_
_entity.id
_entity.type
_entity.pdbx_description
1 polymer ?
#
loop_
_entity_poly.entity_id
_entity_poly.type
_entity_poly.pdbx_seq_one_letter_code
_entity_poly.pdbx_strand_id
1 'polypeptide(L)'
;MKETFYPKGWLYLHPNGIEMEHEAIFRVEAETYPLEPYSWGQSRGYETEISATLVRFSTDRTREDAVKIDGEAEIARQEGLFAETFDVNEAFEDAEHELAEYRSGMREEMWWAAE
;
A
#
# COMPACT_ATOMS: atom_id res chain seq x y z
N MET A 1 0.05 -4.56 16.26
CA MET A 1 -0.09 -3.16 15.82
C MET A 1 -0.67 -3.21 14.43
N LYS A 2 -1.72 -2.44 14.14
CA LYS A 2 -2.35 -2.43 12.82
C LYS A 2 -2.16 -1.06 12.19
N GLU A 3 -1.67 -1.08 10.96
CA GLU A 3 -1.42 0.12 10.18
C GLU A 3 -2.04 0.01 8.79
N THR A 4 -2.30 1.16 8.18
CA THR A 4 -2.96 1.23 6.88
C THR A 4 -2.25 2.24 5.99
N PHE A 5 -1.85 1.79 4.81
CA PHE A 5 -1.15 2.57 3.81
C PHE A 5 -1.99 2.68 2.53
N TYR A 6 -1.74 3.73 1.75
CA TYR A 6 -2.39 3.95 0.46
C TYR A 6 -1.37 4.10 -0.68
N PRO A 7 -0.46 3.12 -0.86
CA PRO A 7 0.56 3.20 -1.90
C PRO A 7 -0.05 3.17 -3.30
N LYS A 8 0.68 3.75 -4.23
CA LYS A 8 0.41 3.60 -5.65
C LYS A 8 1.09 2.35 -6.19
N GLY A 9 0.46 1.70 -7.16
CA GLY A 9 0.98 0.51 -7.81
C GLY A 9 0.41 0.35 -9.22
N TRP A 10 0.90 -0.67 -9.92
CA TRP A 10 0.37 -1.02 -11.24
C TRP A 10 -0.74 -2.05 -11.15
N LEU A 11 -1.80 -1.82 -11.91
CA LEU A 11 -2.88 -2.76 -12.15
C LEU A 11 -2.88 -3.13 -13.64
N TYR A 12 -2.90 -4.43 -13.94
CA TYR A 12 -2.90 -4.95 -15.30
C TYR A 12 -4.30 -5.43 -15.64
N LEU A 13 -4.93 -4.84 -16.64
CA LEU A 13 -6.29 -5.20 -17.06
C LEU A 13 -6.31 -5.69 -18.50
N HIS A 14 -7.23 -6.59 -18.85
CA HIS A 14 -7.31 -7.20 -20.19
C HIS A 14 -8.61 -6.87 -20.94
N PRO A 15 -8.98 -5.59 -21.16
CA PRO A 15 -10.17 -5.25 -21.92
C PRO A 15 -10.07 -5.82 -23.35
N ASN A 16 -11.04 -6.66 -23.73
CA ASN A 16 -11.06 -7.38 -25.01
C ASN A 16 -9.82 -8.26 -25.24
N GLY A 17 -9.16 -8.72 -24.18
CA GLY A 17 -7.97 -9.58 -24.25
C GLY A 17 -6.66 -8.84 -24.57
N ILE A 18 -6.64 -7.51 -24.52
CA ILE A 18 -5.42 -6.70 -24.67
C ILE A 18 -4.99 -6.23 -23.29
N GLU A 19 -3.77 -6.57 -22.88
CA GLU A 19 -3.21 -6.10 -21.61
C GLU A 19 -2.98 -4.59 -21.64
N MET A 20 -3.44 -3.91 -20.59
CA MET A 20 -3.30 -2.48 -20.36
C MET A 20 -2.83 -2.23 -18.94
N GLU A 21 -1.81 -1.39 -18.80
CA GLU A 21 -1.26 -0.98 -17.51
C GLU A 21 -1.98 0.28 -17.00
N HIS A 22 -2.38 0.25 -15.74
CA HIS A 22 -3.05 1.36 -15.08
C HIS A 22 -2.39 1.68 -13.75
N GLU A 23 -2.09 2.97 -13.52
CA GLU A 23 -1.73 3.43 -12.18
C GLU A 23 -2.96 3.28 -11.26
N ALA A 24 -2.76 2.63 -10.13
CA ALA A 24 -3.78 2.27 -9.16
C ALA A 24 -3.35 2.65 -7.75
N ILE A 25 -4.33 2.83 -6.87
CA ILE A 25 -4.12 3.00 -5.45
C ILE A 25 -4.66 1.77 -4.75
N PHE A 26 -3.81 1.17 -3.92
CA PHE A 26 -4.16 0.04 -3.08
C PHE A 26 -4.26 0.50 -1.64
N ARG A 27 -5.23 -0.02 -0.90
CA ARG A 27 -5.27 0.05 0.55
C ARG A 27 -4.51 -1.17 1.06
N VAL A 28 -3.39 -0.94 1.72
CA VAL A 28 -2.59 -2.01 2.33
C VAL A 28 -2.79 -1.97 3.82
N GLU A 29 -3.19 -3.09 4.43
CA GLU A 29 -3.27 -3.24 5.87
C GLU A 29 -2.15 -4.17 6.34
N ALA A 30 -1.28 -3.65 7.21
CA ALA A 30 -0.22 -4.40 7.85
C ALA A 30 -0.56 -4.63 9.33
N GLU A 31 -0.61 -5.88 9.75
CA GLU A 31 -0.88 -6.26 11.13
C GLU A 31 0.29 -7.06 11.72
N THR A 32 0.96 -6.48 12.71
CA THR A 32 2.08 -7.11 13.41
C THR A 32 1.63 -7.70 14.74
N TYR A 33 1.87 -8.99 14.93
CA TYR A 33 1.56 -9.75 16.15
C TYR A 33 2.79 -10.46 16.71
N PRO A 34 2.87 -10.67 18.05
CA PRO A 34 3.96 -11.43 18.64
C PRO A 34 3.87 -12.90 18.23
N LEU A 35 4.99 -13.46 17.80
CA LEU A 35 5.08 -14.89 17.51
C LEU A 35 4.91 -15.72 18.78
N GLU A 36 4.32 -16.91 18.63
CA GLU A 36 4.24 -17.85 19.74
C GLU A 36 5.64 -18.11 20.33
N PRO A 37 5.81 -17.91 21.64
CA PRO A 37 7.09 -18.09 22.30
C PRO A 37 7.53 -19.55 22.21
N TYR A 38 8.84 -19.77 22.30
CA TYR A 38 9.37 -21.13 22.43
C TYR A 38 8.77 -21.82 23.66
N SER A 39 8.71 -23.15 23.64
CA SER A 39 8.21 -23.96 24.76
C SER A 39 8.97 -23.73 26.07
N TRP A 40 10.18 -23.18 26.02
CA TRP A 40 11.00 -22.76 27.17
C TRP A 40 10.90 -21.27 27.54
N GLY A 41 9.88 -20.55 27.03
CA GLY A 41 9.50 -19.22 27.52
C GLY A 41 10.22 -18.01 26.89
N GLN A 42 11.06 -18.22 25.88
CA GLN A 42 11.72 -17.11 25.17
C GLN A 42 10.85 -16.61 24.01
N SER A 43 10.77 -15.28 23.83
CA SER A 43 10.09 -14.66 22.69
C SER A 43 10.74 -15.06 21.36
N ARG A 44 9.90 -15.28 20.33
CA ARG A 44 10.32 -15.62 18.96
C ARG A 44 10.37 -14.42 18.01
N GLY A 45 10.02 -13.22 18.51
CA GLY A 45 9.88 -12.02 17.70
C GLY A 45 8.43 -11.73 17.35
N TYR A 46 8.24 -11.11 16.19
CA TYR A 46 6.94 -10.69 15.68
C TYR A 46 6.75 -11.20 14.25
N GLU A 47 5.51 -11.40 13.86
CA GLU A 47 5.09 -11.74 12.51
C GLU A 47 4.19 -10.61 12.02
N THR A 48 4.34 -10.24 10.74
CA THR A 48 3.56 -9.18 10.10
C THR A 48 2.78 -9.81 8.96
N GLU A 49 1.46 -9.69 9.03
CA GLU A 49 0.55 -10.08 7.95
C GLU A 49 0.17 -8.85 7.14
N ILE A 50 0.26 -8.96 5.81
CA ILE A 50 -0.01 -7.88 4.86
C ILE A 50 -1.18 -8.29 3.99
N SER A 51 -2.18 -7.42 3.88
CA SER A 51 -3.29 -7.56 2.94
C SER A 51 -3.41 -6.30 2.09
N ALA A 52 -3.72 -6.46 0.80
CA ALA A 52 -3.94 -5.34 -0.10
C ALA A 52 -5.33 -5.42 -0.74
N THR A 53 -5.93 -4.26 -0.98
CA THR A 53 -7.22 -4.15 -1.68
C THR A 53 -7.17 -2.96 -2.63
N LEU A 54 -7.53 -3.17 -3.89
CA LEU A 54 -7.64 -2.12 -4.89
C LEU A 54 -8.71 -1.12 -4.46
N VAL A 55 -8.34 0.15 -4.38
CA VAL A 55 -9.28 1.25 -4.06
C VAL A 55 -9.74 1.92 -5.35
N ARG A 56 -8.78 2.34 -6.18
CA ARG A 56 -9.06 3.01 -7.46
C ARG A 56 -7.97 2.78 -8.48
N PHE A 57 -8.31 2.93 -9.75
CA PHE A 57 -7.39 2.94 -10.88
C PHE A 57 -7.84 3.95 -11.93
N SER A 58 -6.93 4.42 -12.79
CA SER A 58 -7.27 5.38 -13.87
C SER A 58 -8.09 6.58 -13.38
N THR A 59 -7.54 7.33 -12.42
CA THR A 59 -8.13 8.53 -11.80
C THR A 59 -9.36 8.26 -10.91
N ASP A 60 -10.42 7.63 -11.43
CA ASP A 60 -11.74 7.56 -10.78
C ASP A 60 -12.44 6.20 -10.83
N ARG A 61 -11.85 5.18 -11.48
CA ARG A 61 -12.47 3.85 -11.58
C ARG A 61 -12.23 3.02 -10.32
N THR A 62 -13.18 2.15 -10.00
CA THR A 62 -13.22 1.40 -8.73
C THR A 62 -12.84 -0.07 -8.90
N ARG A 63 -12.59 -0.78 -7.80
CA ARG A 63 -12.40 -2.24 -7.81
C ARG A 63 -13.53 -2.98 -8.55
N GLU A 64 -14.78 -2.55 -8.37
CA GLU A 64 -15.93 -3.15 -9.05
C GLU A 64 -15.83 -3.03 -10.57
N ASP A 65 -15.25 -1.94 -11.09
CA ASP A 65 -15.06 -1.76 -12.53
C ASP A 65 -13.94 -2.66 -13.06
N ALA A 66 -12.87 -2.86 -12.28
CA ALA A 66 -11.80 -3.80 -12.61
C ALA A 66 -12.33 -5.24 -12.65
N VAL A 67 -13.16 -5.62 -11.68
CA VAL A 67 -13.81 -6.95 -11.63
C VAL A 67 -14.72 -7.19 -12.82
N LYS A 68 -15.40 -6.16 -13.36
CA LYS A 68 -16.20 -6.31 -14.59
C LYS A 68 -15.35 -6.59 -15.83
N ILE A 69 -14.07 -6.21 -15.82
CA ILE A 69 -13.16 -6.38 -16.96
C ILE A 69 -12.51 -7.76 -16.91
N ASP A 70 -11.84 -8.10 -15.81
CA ASP A 70 -11.02 -9.32 -15.70
C ASP A 70 -11.57 -10.38 -14.72
N GLY A 71 -12.60 -10.05 -13.96
CA GLY A 71 -13.22 -10.96 -12.98
C GLY A 71 -12.55 -10.92 -11.61
N GLU A 72 -13.29 -11.38 -10.60
CA GLU A 72 -12.89 -11.33 -9.19
C GLU A 72 -11.59 -12.09 -8.91
N ALA A 73 -11.40 -13.24 -9.55
CA ALA A 73 -10.23 -14.09 -9.32
C ALA A 73 -8.92 -13.42 -9.77
N GLU A 74 -8.96 -12.67 -10.87
CA GLU A 74 -7.76 -12.00 -11.39
C GLU A 74 -7.42 -10.76 -10.56
N ILE A 75 -8.43 -9.97 -10.16
CA ILE A 75 -8.21 -8.83 -9.27
C ILE A 75 -7.68 -9.29 -7.92
N ALA A 76 -8.25 -10.36 -7.33
CA ALA A 76 -7.76 -10.92 -6.07
C ALA A 76 -6.31 -11.47 -6.20
N ARG A 77 -5.96 -12.05 -7.35
CA ARG A 77 -4.58 -12.50 -7.63
C ARG A 77 -3.60 -11.34 -7.64
N GLN A 78 -3.95 -10.23 -8.31
CA GLN A 78 -3.09 -9.03 -8.36
C GLN A 78 -3.00 -8.32 -7.01
N GLU A 79 -4.10 -8.25 -6.26
CA GLU A 79 -4.11 -7.77 -4.87
C GLU A 79 -3.16 -8.61 -3.99
N GLY A 80 -3.20 -9.93 -4.11
CA GLY A 80 -2.29 -10.84 -3.41
C GLY A 80 -0.82 -10.61 -3.80
N LEU A 81 -0.52 -10.51 -5.09
CA LEU A 81 0.83 -10.20 -5.55
C LEU A 81 1.33 -8.85 -5.02
N PHE A 82 0.48 -7.83 -5.04
CA PHE A 82 0.84 -6.52 -4.52
C PHE A 82 1.17 -6.59 -3.02
N ALA A 83 0.35 -7.31 -2.24
CA ALA A 83 0.59 -7.53 -0.82
C ALA A 83 1.90 -8.29 -0.55
N GLU A 84 2.24 -9.31 -1.34
CA GLU A 84 3.49 -10.07 -1.22
C GLU A 84 4.73 -9.23 -1.53
N THR A 85 4.61 -8.27 -2.45
CA THR A 85 5.73 -7.40 -2.85
C THR A 85 5.86 -6.11 -2.03
N PHE A 86 4.87 -5.79 -1.19
CA PHE A 86 4.86 -4.55 -0.43
C PHE A 86 5.83 -4.61 0.75
N ASP A 87 6.83 -3.73 0.75
CA ASP A 87 7.74 -3.56 1.90
C ASP A 87 7.20 -2.48 2.85
N VAL A 88 6.78 -2.94 4.03
CA VAL A 88 6.28 -2.07 5.10
C VAL A 88 7.37 -1.12 5.60
N ASN A 89 8.64 -1.53 5.62
CA ASN A 89 9.73 -0.69 6.12
C ASN A 89 9.99 0.48 5.16
N GLU A 90 10.01 0.21 3.86
CA GLU A 90 10.13 1.25 2.82
C GLU A 90 8.98 2.25 2.93
N ALA A 91 7.75 1.77 3.11
CA ALA A 91 6.58 2.64 3.25
C ALA A 91 6.64 3.56 4.49
N PHE A 92 7.28 3.11 5.58
CA PHE A 92 7.52 3.96 6.74
C PHE A 92 8.58 5.03 6.48
N GLU A 93 9.69 4.64 5.85
CA GLU A 93 10.77 5.57 5.50
C GLU A 93 10.26 6.67 4.55
N ASP A 94 9.46 6.30 3.55
CA ASP A 94 8.83 7.24 2.63
C ASP A 94 7.87 8.19 3.36
N ALA A 95 7.03 7.68 4.26
CA ALA A 95 6.12 8.52 5.04
C ALA A 95 6.86 9.50 5.96
N GLU A 96 7.97 9.08 6.57
CA GLU A 96 8.83 9.96 7.36
C GLU A 96 9.52 11.02 6.50
N HIS A 97 9.97 10.66 5.30
CA HIS A 97 10.58 11.56 4.34
C HIS A 97 9.60 12.63 3.87
N GLU A 98 8.40 12.24 3.41
CA GLU A 98 7.36 13.18 2.99
C GLU A 98 6.97 14.15 4.12
N LEU A 99 6.88 13.65 5.35
CA LEU A 99 6.60 14.48 6.52
C LEU A 99 7.75 15.46 6.82
N ALA A 100 9.00 15.03 6.64
CA ALA A 100 10.18 15.87 6.82
C ALA A 100 10.26 16.96 5.76
N GLU A 101 9.99 16.65 4.49
CA GLU A 101 9.90 17.62 3.40
C GLU A 101 8.78 18.63 3.64
N TYR A 102 7.57 18.17 4.00
CA TYR A 102 6.46 19.05 4.36
C TYR A 102 6.82 20.00 5.50
N ARG A 103 7.46 19.48 6.56
CA ARG A 103 7.93 20.30 7.70
C ARG A 103 9.02 21.30 7.29
N SER A 104 9.91 20.92 6.38
CA SER A 104 10.95 21.79 5.85
C SER A 104 10.38 22.89 4.96
N GLY A 105 9.46 22.56 4.05
CA GLY A 105 8.76 23.50 3.18
C GLY A 105 7.92 24.50 3.96
N MET A 106 7.19 24.05 4.99
CA MET A 106 6.49 24.97 5.92
C MET A 106 7.44 25.95 6.63
N ARG A 107 8.66 25.51 6.96
CA ARG A 107 9.67 26.35 7.62
C ARG A 107 10.21 27.42 6.68
N GLU A 108 10.36 27.12 5.40
CA GLU A 108 10.73 28.11 4.37
C GLU A 108 9.59 29.10 4.11
N GLU A 109 8.34 28.66 3.97
CA GLU A 109 7.19 29.57 3.78
C GLU A 109 7.00 30.54 4.96
N MET A 110 7.23 30.08 6.19
CA MET A 110 7.19 30.95 7.38
C MET A 110 8.32 32.00 7.41
N TRP A 111 9.46 31.73 6.78
CA TRP A 111 10.59 32.66 6.71
C TRP A 111 10.34 33.80 5.72
N TRP A 112 9.67 33.53 4.59
CA TRP A 112 9.29 34.55 3.60
C TRP A 112 8.06 35.38 4.00
N ALA A 113 7.24 34.90 4.94
CA ALA A 113 6.08 35.64 5.47
C ALA A 113 6.44 36.62 6.61
N ALA A 114 7.70 36.68 7.02
CA ALA A 114 8.20 37.52 8.11
C ALA A 114 9.05 38.72 7.66
N GLU A 115 9.16 38.98 6.35
CA GLU A 115 9.80 40.18 5.78
C GLU A 115 8.80 41.30 5.42
#